data_AF-A0A943K7Q3-F1
#
_entry.id   AF-A0A943K7Q3-F1
#
_cell.length_a   1.000
_cell.length_b   1.000
_cell.length_c   1.000
_cell.angle_alpha   90.00
_cell.angle_beta   90.00
_cell.angle_gamma   90.00
#
_symmetry.space_group_name_H-M   'P 1'
#
loop_
_entity.id
_entity.type
_entity.pdbx_description
1 polymer ?
#
loop_
_entity_poly.entity_id
_entity_poly.type
_entity_poly.pdbx_seq_one_letter_code
_entity_poly.pdbx_strand_id
1 'polypeptide(L)' 'MRGTFEIIGDSIISFYTSEDGAYSGTETLTQQDEATYYNVGVSFHRGKKMSSWTALLKAKK' A
#
# COMPACT_ATOMS: atom_id res chain seq x y z
N MET A 1 -12.69 9.82 2.77
CA MET A 1 -11.34 9.40 2.29
C MET A 1 -11.46 8.91 0.85
N ARG A 2 -10.46 9.11 -0.01
CA ARG A 2 -10.51 8.65 -1.42
C ARG A 2 -9.27 7.80 -1.73
N GLY A 3 -9.43 6.77 -2.56
CA GLY A 3 -8.32 5.94 -3.00
C GLY A 3 -8.66 5.17 -4.26
N THR A 4 -7.61 4.69 -4.91
CA THR A 4 -7.68 3.89 -6.13
C THR A 4 -6.63 2.79 -6.04
N PHE A 5 -6.84 1.70 -6.78
CA PHE A 5 -5.82 0.68 -6.95
C PHE A 5 -5.83 0.17 -8.37
N GLU A 6 -4.68 -0.32 -8.82
CA GLU A 6 -4.51 -0.97 -10.10
C GLU A 6 -3.84 -2.33 -9.88
N ILE A 7 -4.19 -3.30 -10.72
CA ILE A 7 -3.55 -4.62 -10.75
C ILE A 7 -2.64 -4.65 -11.96
N ILE A 8 -1.34 -4.85 -11.74
CA ILE A 8 -0.30 -4.88 -12.77
C ILE A 8 0.56 -6.11 -12.53
N GLY A 9 0.42 -7.12 -13.40
CA GLY A 9 1.10 -8.40 -13.22
C GLY A 9 0.67 -9.09 -11.93
N ASP A 10 1.65 -9.42 -11.09
CA ASP A 10 1.48 -10.02 -9.76
C ASP A 10 1.27 -8.98 -8.64
N SER A 11 1.16 -7.70 -9.00
CA SER A 11 1.21 -6.60 -8.06
C SER A 11 -0.09 -5.81 -8.02
N ILE A 12 -0.54 -5.47 -6.81
CA ILE A 12 -1.61 -4.51 -6.55
C ILE A 12 -0.96 -3.23 -6.06
N ILE A 13 -1.12 -2.14 -6.80
CA ILE A 13 -0.60 -0.82 -6.44
C ILE A 13 -1.77 0.05 -6.02
N SER A 14 -1.73 0.61 -4.81
CA SER A 14 -2.79 1.46 -4.29
C SER A 14 -2.29 2.84 -3.88
N PHE A 15 -3.19 3.81 -3.95
CA PHE A 15 -2.98 5.18 -3.50
C PHE A 15 -4.20 5.64 -2.71
N TYR A 16 -3.97 6.41 -1.65
CA TYR A 16 -5.04 7.03 -0.89
C TYR A 16 -4.71 8.47 -0.51
N THR A 17 -5.75 9.25 -0.27
CA THR A 17 -5.69 10.60 0.30
C THR A 17 -6.88 10.84 1.25
N SER A 18 -6.66 11.55 2.35
CA SER A 18 -7.72 12.08 3.21
C SER A 18 -8.54 13.14 2.46
N GLU A 19 -9.72 13.45 2.96
CA GLU A 19 -10.65 14.38 2.30
C GLU A 19 -10.10 15.81 2.21
N ASP A 20 -9.36 16.22 3.23
CA ASP A 20 -8.66 17.50 3.31
C ASP A 20 -7.28 17.49 2.61
N GLY A 21 -6.87 16.34 2.05
CA GLY A 21 -5.56 16.15 1.44
C GLY A 21 -4.37 16.17 2.42
N ALA A 22 -4.62 16.26 3.73
CA ALA A 22 -3.55 16.36 4.71
C ALA A 22 -2.79 15.05 4.89
N TYR A 23 -3.41 13.90 4.65
CA TYR A 23 -2.80 12.58 4.72
C TYR A 23 -2.88 11.88 3.39
N SER A 24 -1.80 11.23 2.98
CA SER A 24 -1.75 10.42 1.78
C SER A 24 -0.80 9.26 1.93
N GLY A 25 -0.88 8.31 1.01
CA GLY A 25 0.04 7.18 1.00
C GLY A 25 -0.10 6.34 -0.23
N THR A 26 0.86 5.43 -0.38
CA THR A 26 0.84 4.40 -1.40
C THR A 26 1.40 3.13 -0.81
N GLU A 27 0.87 2.00 -1.27
CA GLU A 27 1.44 0.70 -0.99
C GLU A 27 1.41 -0.17 -2.25
N THR A 28 2.30 -1.15 -2.27
CA THR A 28 2.37 -2.20 -3.29
C THR A 28 2.34 -3.54 -2.59
N LEU A 29 1.42 -4.39 -3.01
CA LEU A 29 1.35 -5.80 -2.65
C LEU A 29 1.78 -6.62 -3.85
N THR A 30 2.90 -7.33 -3.76
CA THR A 30 3.39 -8.22 -4.81
C THR A 30 3.21 -9.67 -4.37
N GLN A 31 2.38 -10.43 -5.08
CA GLN A 31 2.18 -11.84 -4.82
C GLN A 31 3.51 -12.58 -5.01
N GLN A 32 3.92 -13.36 -4.00
CA GLN A 32 5.14 -14.18 -4.10
C GLN A 32 4.78 -15.64 -4.45
N ASP A 33 3.67 -16.13 -3.89
CA ASP A 33 3.11 -17.44 -4.16
C ASP A 33 1.59 -17.47 -3.87
N GLU A 34 0.94 -18.63 -3.96
CA GLU A 34 -0.51 -18.79 -3.73
C GLU A 34 -0.98 -18.31 -2.35
N ALA A 35 -0.10 -18.25 -1.35
CA ALA A 35 -0.45 -17.96 0.04
C ALA A 35 0.32 -16.77 0.64
N THR A 36 1.24 -16.13 -0.09
CA THR A 36 2.08 -15.05 0.45
C THR A 36 2.19 -13.83 -0.46
N TYR A 37 2.26 -12.66 0.17
CA TYR A 37 2.44 -11.36 -0.48
C TYR A 37 3.54 -10.57 0.22
N TYR A 38 4.41 -9.95 -0.56
CA TYR A 38 5.30 -8.91 -0.07
C TYR A 38 4.58 -7.56 -0.14
N ASN A 39 4.54 -6.85 0.98
CA ASN A 39 3.99 -5.51 1.08
C ASN A 39 5.11 -4.50 1.30
N VAL A 40 5.07 -3.39 0.58
CA VAL A 40 5.87 -2.19 0.84
C VAL A 40 4.97 -0.97 0.77
N GLY A 41 5.12 -0.04 1.69
CA GLY A 41 4.28 1.15 1.71
C GLY A 41 4.89 2.34 2.43
N VAL A 42 4.30 3.49 2.19
CA VAL A 42 4.70 4.77 2.76
C VAL A 42 3.47 5.66 2.98
N SER A 43 3.47 6.40 4.09
CA SER A 43 2.45 7.39 4.42
C SER A 43 3.07 8.77 4.61
N PHE A 44 2.27 9.79 4.32
CA PHE A 44 2.65 11.19 4.34
C PHE A 44 1.64 12.01 5.13
N HIS A 45 2.13 13.08 5.75
CA HIS A 45 1.32 14.17 6.26
C HIS A 45 1.82 15.48 5.63
N ARG A 46 0.96 16.15 4.87
CA ARG A 46 1.27 17.39 4.14
C ARG A 46 2.55 17.27 3.31
N GLY A 47 2.67 16.16 2.57
CA GLY A 47 3.83 15.85 1.73
C GLY A 47 5.09 15.39 2.47
N LYS A 48 5.10 15.38 3.81
CA LYS A 48 6.24 14.87 4.60
C LYS A 48 6.03 13.43 4.99
N LYS A 49 7.04 12.58 4.80
CA LYS A 49 6.98 11.17 5.20
C LYS A 49 6.71 11.05 6.70
N MET A 50 5.67 10.32 7.08
CA MET A 50 5.39 9.95 8.47
C MET A 50 5.96 8.57 8.79
N SER A 51 5.68 7.59 7.94
CA SER A 51 6.06 6.21 8.15
C SER A 51 6.31 5.51 6.82
N SER A 52 7.15 4.49 6.85
CA SER A 52 7.38 3.56 5.74
C SER A 52 7.60 2.17 6.31
N TRP A 53 7.10 1.16 5.63
CA TRP A 53 7.13 -0.20 6.12
C TRP A 53 7.34 -1.21 5.01
N THR A 54 7.74 -2.40 5.42
CA THR A 54 7.74 -3.61 4.61
C THR A 54 7.16 -4.74 5.46
N ALA A 55 6.36 -5.61 4.87
CA ALA A 55 5.81 -6.77 5.56
C ALA A 55 5.72 -7.97 4.62
N LEU A 56 5.88 -9.17 5.17
CA LEU A 56 5.51 -10.41 4.48
C LEU A 56 4.15 -10.85 5.03
N LEU A 57 3.12 -10.78 4.19
CA LEU A 57 1.77 -11.20 4.53
C LEU A 57 1.59 -12.66 4.14
N LYS A 58 0.91 -13.42 4.99
CA LYS A 58 0.58 -14.83 4.76
C LYS A 58 -0.91 -15.03 4.96
N ALA A 59 -1.54 -15.77 4.04
CA ALA A 59 -2.91 -16.22 4.22
C ALA A 59 -3.02 -17.02 5.53
N LYS A 60 -4.05 -16.72 6.32
CA LYS A 60 -4.32 -17.47 7.54
C LYS A 60 -4.87 -18.84 7.14
N LYS A 61 -4.29 -19.92 7.66
CA LYS A 61 -4.80 -21.28 7.50
C LYS A 61 -6.14 -21.45 8.21
#